data_AF-A0A841C3C9-F1
#
_entry.id   AF-A0A841C3C9-F1
#
_cell.length_a   1.000
_cell.length_b   1.000
_cell.length_c   1.000
_cell.angle_alpha   90.00
_cell.angle_beta   90.00
_cell.angle_gamma   90.00
#
_symmetry.space_group_name_H-M   'P 1'
#
loop_
_entity.id
_entity.type
_entity.pdbx_description
1 polymer ?
#
loop_
_entity_poly.entity_id
_entity_poly.type
_entity_poly.pdbx_seq_one_letter_code
_entity_poly.pdbx_strand_id
1 'polypeptide(L)'
;MTTTEATRLDHGWRIWLAENLAMGAPVEEVRAAALAQSIDPADLDAELEQLTGHPYFAVSRRMALRYDWLESIMDVYRLLRNGDGGRELDRRTAIDPAEFFARYYFGHRPVVLDGLLDDWPAREWTLDEMARRCGDAQVEVMTGREANPEHAWQYDRHRTTMPFGDYLRLVGAGSRTNDFYMVPRNSNWPGALRPLVGDVRAPAGIIDAVDGTEHGTCCSARPGP
;
A
#
# COMPACT_ATOMS: atom_id res chain seq x y z
N MET A 1 31.68 -11.91 -31.74
CA MET A 1 30.47 -11.67 -32.56
C MET A 1 29.27 -12.10 -31.74
N THR A 2 28.70 -11.16 -30.99
CA THR A 2 27.46 -11.38 -30.24
C THR A 2 26.32 -11.19 -31.23
N THR A 3 25.72 -12.30 -31.68
CA THR A 3 24.52 -12.27 -32.50
C THR A 3 23.37 -11.83 -31.59
N THR A 4 23.01 -10.55 -31.68
CA THR A 4 21.76 -10.04 -31.11
C THR A 4 20.61 -10.61 -31.93
N GLU A 5 20.06 -11.73 -31.47
CA GLU A 5 18.83 -12.29 -32.02
C GLU A 5 17.69 -11.32 -31.70
N ALA A 6 17.04 -10.79 -32.74
CA ALA A 6 15.98 -9.80 -32.61
C ALA A 6 14.80 -10.43 -31.86
N THR A 7 14.63 -10.04 -30.59
CA THR A 7 13.54 -10.57 -29.77
C THR A 7 12.20 -10.06 -30.29
N ARG A 8 11.29 -10.97 -30.66
CA ARG A 8 9.98 -10.64 -31.27
C ARG A 8 8.89 -10.33 -30.25
N LEU A 9 9.07 -10.77 -29.00
CA LEU A 9 8.22 -10.40 -27.89
C LEU A 9 8.60 -9.02 -27.35
N ASP A 10 7.59 -8.19 -27.12
CA ASP A 10 7.76 -6.90 -26.47
C ASP A 10 8.41 -7.04 -25.08
N HIS A 11 9.19 -6.04 -24.69
CA HIS A 11 9.94 -6.04 -23.44
C HIS A 11 9.06 -6.23 -22.20
N GLY A 12 7.84 -5.65 -22.18
CA GLY A 12 6.91 -5.81 -21.06
C GLY A 12 6.47 -7.26 -20.88
N TRP A 13 6.23 -7.98 -21.98
CA TRP A 13 5.87 -9.40 -21.94
C TRP A 13 7.00 -10.27 -21.42
N ARG A 14 8.24 -9.95 -21.78
CA ARG A 14 9.41 -10.69 -21.30
C ARG A 14 9.61 -10.56 -19.80
N ILE A 15 9.42 -9.34 -19.27
CA ILE A 15 9.41 -9.10 -17.81
C ILE A 15 8.31 -9.94 -17.16
N TRP A 16 7.09 -9.85 -17.68
CA TRP A 16 5.94 -10.54 -17.12
C TRP A 16 6.13 -12.07 -17.10
N LEU A 17 6.64 -12.67 -18.19
CA LEU A 17 6.95 -14.11 -18.25
C LEU A 17 8.01 -14.48 -17.21
N ALA A 18 9.09 -13.70 -17.11
CA ALA A 18 10.16 -13.94 -16.15
C ALA A 18 9.68 -13.84 -14.71
N GLU A 19 8.88 -12.84 -14.36
CA GLU A 19 8.34 -12.68 -13.00
C GLU A 19 7.43 -13.84 -12.62
N ASN A 20 6.45 -14.21 -13.46
CA ASN A 20 5.49 -15.26 -13.15
C ASN A 20 6.17 -16.63 -12.99
N LEU A 21 7.07 -16.99 -13.91
CA LEU A 21 7.78 -18.26 -13.83
C LEU A 21 8.78 -18.28 -12.65
N ALA A 22 9.42 -17.15 -12.34
CA ALA A 22 10.31 -17.06 -11.18
C ALA A 22 9.53 -17.23 -9.85
N MET A 23 8.33 -16.68 -9.76
CA MET A 23 7.39 -16.87 -8.65
C MET A 23 6.78 -18.28 -8.57
N GLY A 24 7.13 -19.17 -9.51
CA GLY A 24 6.77 -20.59 -9.45
C GLY A 24 5.47 -20.96 -10.17
N ALA A 25 4.88 -20.05 -10.96
CA ALA A 25 3.73 -20.37 -11.79
C ALA A 25 4.09 -21.49 -12.81
N PRO A 26 3.21 -22.48 -13.04
CA PRO A 26 3.46 -23.52 -14.03
C PRO A 26 3.60 -22.94 -15.44
N VAL A 27 4.58 -23.43 -16.21
CA VAL A 27 4.85 -22.96 -17.58
C VAL A 27 3.60 -23.01 -18.45
N GLU A 28 2.80 -24.08 -18.33
CA GLU A 28 1.57 -24.26 -19.11
C GLU A 28 0.51 -23.19 -18.82
N GLU A 29 0.37 -22.77 -17.56
CA GLU A 29 -0.59 -21.73 -17.15
C GLU A 29 -0.16 -20.36 -17.64
N VAL A 30 1.13 -20.03 -17.47
CA VAL A 30 1.72 -18.79 -17.95
C VAL A 30 1.62 -18.68 -19.47
N ARG A 31 1.88 -19.79 -20.18
CA ARG A 31 1.73 -19.90 -21.63
C ARG A 31 0.28 -19.67 -22.07
N ALA A 32 -0.67 -20.35 -21.42
CA ALA A 32 -2.10 -20.20 -21.75
C ALA A 32 -2.57 -18.74 -21.55
N ALA A 33 -2.15 -18.08 -20.48
CA ALA A 33 -2.46 -16.69 -20.21
C ALA A 33 -1.87 -15.73 -21.27
N ALA A 34 -0.64 -15.99 -21.72
CA ALA A 34 0.03 -15.19 -22.75
C ALA A 34 -0.64 -15.36 -24.14
N LEU A 35 -1.05 -16.59 -24.49
CA LEU A 35 -1.75 -16.87 -25.75
C LEU A 35 -3.13 -16.20 -25.85
N ALA A 36 -3.79 -15.97 -24.72
CA ALA A 36 -5.07 -15.25 -24.69
C ALA A 36 -4.96 -13.79 -25.20
N GLN A 37 -3.74 -13.25 -25.28
CA GLN A 37 -3.47 -11.88 -25.72
C GLN A 37 -2.97 -11.79 -27.18
N SER A 38 -3.25 -12.81 -27.99
CA SER A 38 -2.90 -12.86 -29.42
C SER A 38 -1.38 -12.79 -29.70
N ILE A 39 -0.56 -13.27 -28.78
CA ILE A 39 0.88 -13.46 -28.98
C ILE A 39 1.09 -14.66 -29.92
N ASP A 40 2.04 -14.54 -30.85
CA ASP A 40 2.39 -15.66 -31.73
C ASP A 40 2.90 -16.86 -30.91
N PRO A 41 2.29 -18.06 -31.07
CA PRO A 41 2.67 -19.22 -30.27
C PRO A 41 4.12 -19.67 -30.45
N ALA A 42 4.67 -19.54 -31.66
CA ALA A 42 6.03 -20.00 -31.94
C ALA A 42 7.07 -19.07 -31.29
N ASP A 43 6.82 -17.77 -31.32
CA ASP A 43 7.68 -16.78 -30.66
C ASP A 43 7.61 -16.90 -29.13
N LEU A 44 6.42 -17.19 -28.58
CA LEU A 44 6.24 -17.47 -27.15
C LEU A 44 6.99 -18.72 -26.69
N ASP A 45 6.87 -19.82 -27.44
CA ASP A 45 7.53 -21.08 -27.10
C ASP A 45 9.04 -20.95 -27.13
N ALA A 46 9.58 -20.23 -28.14
CA ALA A 46 11.00 -19.94 -28.22
C ALA A 46 11.51 -19.09 -27.04
N GLU A 47 10.77 -18.04 -26.64
CA GLU A 47 11.16 -17.22 -25.48
C GLU A 47 11.11 -18.02 -24.17
N LEU A 48 10.09 -18.87 -23.98
CA LEU A 48 9.97 -19.74 -22.80
C LEU A 48 11.13 -20.73 -22.69
N GLU A 49 11.53 -21.34 -23.81
CA GLU A 49 12.68 -22.25 -23.86
C GLU A 49 13.99 -21.50 -23.52
N GLN A 50 14.21 -20.33 -24.13
CA GLN A 50 15.39 -19.52 -23.84
C GLN A 50 15.43 -19.06 -22.38
N LEU A 51 14.31 -18.56 -21.85
CA LEU A 51 14.20 -18.05 -20.50
C LEU A 51 14.47 -19.14 -19.46
N THR A 52 13.82 -20.30 -19.58
CA THR A 52 13.96 -21.41 -18.63
C THR A 52 15.36 -22.04 -18.64
N GLY A 53 16.04 -22.02 -19.80
CA GLY A 53 17.44 -22.45 -19.93
C GLY A 53 18.48 -21.42 -19.49
N HIS A 54 18.11 -20.16 -19.28
CA HIS A 54 19.07 -19.08 -19.04
C HIS A 54 19.66 -19.12 -17.62
N PRO A 55 20.99 -19.02 -17.43
CA PRO A 55 21.62 -19.08 -16.10
C PRO A 55 21.16 -17.97 -15.17
N TYR A 56 20.89 -16.76 -15.68
CA TYR A 56 20.35 -15.67 -14.85
C TYR A 56 18.93 -15.95 -14.38
N PHE A 57 18.11 -16.62 -15.18
CA PHE A 57 16.76 -17.00 -14.76
C PHE A 57 16.80 -18.05 -13.64
N ALA A 58 17.76 -18.97 -13.68
CA ALA A 58 17.99 -19.91 -12.57
C ALA A 58 18.35 -19.19 -11.25
N VAL A 59 19.10 -18.09 -11.31
CA VAL A 59 19.38 -17.24 -10.14
C VAL A 59 18.11 -16.50 -9.69
N SER A 60 17.37 -15.90 -10.62
CA SER A 60 16.09 -15.23 -10.33
C SER A 60 15.11 -16.16 -9.62
N ARG A 61 14.96 -17.40 -10.09
CA ARG A 61 14.10 -18.42 -9.47
C ARG A 61 14.54 -18.77 -8.05
N ARG A 62 15.85 -18.89 -7.80
CA ARG A 62 16.37 -19.14 -6.44
C ARG A 62 16.07 -17.97 -5.49
N MET A 63 16.17 -16.73 -5.98
CA MET A 63 15.84 -15.55 -5.18
C MET A 63 14.34 -15.47 -4.92
N ALA A 64 13.50 -15.71 -5.93
CA ALA A 64 12.05 -15.74 -5.79
C ALA A 64 11.61 -16.80 -4.77
N LEU A 65 12.14 -18.03 -4.82
CA LEU A 65 11.87 -19.06 -3.82
C LEU A 65 12.29 -18.66 -2.40
N ARG A 66 13.40 -17.89 -2.28
CA ARG A 66 13.83 -17.36 -0.97
C ARG A 66 12.82 -16.35 -0.42
N TYR A 67 12.25 -15.51 -1.29
CA TYR A 67 11.20 -14.56 -0.92
C TYR A 67 9.90 -15.28 -0.58
N ASP A 68 9.47 -16.23 -1.41
CA ASP A 68 8.27 -17.06 -1.17
C ASP A 68 8.37 -17.78 0.18
N TRP A 69 9.54 -18.35 0.52
CA TRP A 69 9.75 -18.93 1.85
C TRP A 69 9.64 -17.90 2.98
N LEU A 70 10.16 -16.69 2.80
CA LEU A 70 10.04 -15.63 3.81
C LEU A 70 8.57 -15.20 3.99
N GLU A 71 7.82 -15.09 2.89
CA GLU A 71 6.38 -14.81 2.92
C GLU A 71 5.58 -15.96 3.54
N SER A 72 5.99 -17.21 3.32
CA SER A 72 5.32 -18.39 3.89
C SER A 72 5.25 -18.35 5.43
N ILE A 73 6.20 -17.68 6.09
CA ILE A 73 6.17 -17.46 7.54
C ILE A 73 4.96 -16.60 7.93
N MET A 74 4.65 -15.58 7.15
CA MET A 74 3.46 -14.74 7.35
C MET A 74 2.17 -15.52 7.10
N ASP A 75 2.18 -16.43 6.13
CA ASP A 75 1.03 -17.33 5.90
C ASP A 75 0.81 -18.32 7.04
N VAL A 76 1.88 -18.91 7.58
CA VAL A 76 1.81 -19.76 8.78
C VAL A 76 1.29 -18.95 9.97
N TYR A 77 1.80 -17.73 10.17
CA TYR A 77 1.31 -16.83 11.22
C TYR A 77 -0.19 -16.54 11.05
N ARG A 78 -0.62 -16.21 9.84
CA ARG A 78 -2.04 -15.99 9.50
C ARG A 78 -2.89 -17.24 9.77
N LEU A 79 -2.42 -18.43 9.38
CA LEU A 79 -3.13 -19.70 9.62
C LEU A 79 -3.29 -19.98 11.12
N LEU A 80 -2.21 -19.88 11.89
CA LEU A 80 -2.23 -20.07 13.35
C LEU A 80 -3.16 -19.05 14.02
N ARG A 81 -3.11 -17.79 13.58
CA ARG A 81 -3.97 -16.73 14.12
C ARG A 81 -5.45 -17.01 13.84
N ASN A 82 -5.78 -17.50 12.64
CA ASN A 82 -7.15 -17.88 12.28
C ASN A 82 -7.69 -19.04 13.15
N GLY A 83 -6.82 -19.92 13.65
CA GLY A 83 -7.19 -21.01 14.57
C GLY A 83 -7.41 -20.56 16.01
N ASP A 84 -6.67 -19.56 16.50
CA ASP A 84 -6.70 -19.03 17.87
C ASP A 84 -7.73 -17.90 18.06
N GLY A 85 -8.88 -17.98 17.38
CA GLY A 85 -9.95 -16.99 17.48
C GLY A 85 -9.69 -15.66 16.75
N GLY A 86 -8.71 -15.59 15.84
CA GLY A 86 -8.36 -14.38 15.07
C GLY A 86 -9.39 -13.88 14.06
N ARG A 87 -10.62 -14.39 14.08
CA ARG A 87 -11.74 -13.89 13.27
C ARG A 87 -12.43 -12.69 13.91
N GLU A 88 -12.32 -12.54 15.24
CA GLU A 88 -12.87 -11.41 15.97
C GLU A 88 -11.73 -10.56 16.53
N LEU A 89 -11.88 -9.24 16.42
CA LEU A 89 -10.94 -8.29 16.99
C LEU A 89 -11.21 -8.17 18.50
N ASP A 90 -10.18 -8.39 19.31
CA ASP A 90 -10.25 -8.09 20.74
C ASP A 90 -10.52 -6.59 20.91
N ARG A 91 -11.36 -6.26 21.89
CA ARG A 91 -11.72 -4.87 22.22
C ARG A 91 -11.33 -4.58 23.65
N ARG A 92 -10.60 -3.50 23.87
CA ARG A 92 -10.09 -3.12 25.19
C ARG A 92 -10.47 -1.69 25.51
N THR A 93 -10.97 -1.48 26.72
CA THR A 93 -11.17 -0.15 27.31
C THR A 93 -10.07 0.08 28.33
N ALA A 94 -9.46 1.27 28.33
CA ALA A 94 -8.46 1.68 29.32
C ALA A 94 -7.29 0.68 29.51
N ILE A 95 -6.67 0.26 28.40
CA ILE A 95 -5.49 -0.62 28.43
C ILE A 95 -4.26 0.13 28.95
N ASP A 96 -3.46 -0.52 29.79
CA ASP A 96 -2.15 -0.02 30.19
C ASP A 96 -1.17 -0.08 28.99
N PRO A 97 -0.35 0.97 28.75
CA PRO A 97 0.63 0.95 27.67
C PRO A 97 1.56 -0.28 27.64
N ALA A 98 2.05 -0.74 28.79
CA ALA A 98 2.93 -1.90 28.84
C ALA A 98 2.19 -3.19 28.43
N GLU A 99 0.93 -3.33 28.84
CA GLU A 99 0.06 -4.42 28.36
C GLU A 99 -0.17 -4.32 26.85
N PHE A 100 -0.47 -3.12 26.32
CA PHE A 100 -0.64 -2.90 24.89
C PHE A 100 0.57 -3.40 24.09
N PHE A 101 1.78 -2.99 24.51
CA PHE A 101 3.00 -3.38 23.81
C PHE A 101 3.28 -4.88 23.91
N ALA A 102 3.26 -5.43 25.13
CA ALA A 102 3.58 -6.82 25.38
C ALA A 102 2.62 -7.79 24.69
N ARG A 103 1.32 -7.49 24.71
CA ARG A 103 0.28 -8.41 24.25
C ARG A 103 -0.11 -8.19 22.79
N TYR A 104 -0.14 -6.95 22.32
CA TYR A 104 -0.70 -6.62 21.02
C TYR A 104 0.37 -6.17 20.03
N TYR A 105 1.16 -5.15 20.37
CA TYR A 105 2.13 -4.58 19.44
C TYR A 105 3.23 -5.58 19.06
N PHE A 106 4.01 -6.08 20.03
CA PHE A 106 5.10 -7.05 19.76
C PHE A 106 4.59 -8.39 19.26
N GLY A 107 3.35 -8.72 19.63
CA GLY A 107 2.68 -9.92 19.16
C GLY A 107 2.07 -9.78 17.76
N HIS A 108 2.15 -8.63 17.10
CA HIS A 108 1.47 -8.35 15.83
C HIS A 108 -0.02 -8.73 15.86
N ARG A 109 -0.71 -8.42 16.97
CA ARG A 109 -2.12 -8.73 17.18
C ARG A 109 -2.95 -7.45 17.08
N PRO A 110 -3.90 -7.37 16.14
CA PRO A 110 -4.79 -6.22 16.05
C PRO A 110 -5.75 -6.20 17.25
N VAL A 111 -6.05 -5.00 17.73
CA VAL A 111 -6.96 -4.73 18.85
C VAL A 111 -7.70 -3.43 18.59
N VAL A 112 -8.97 -3.36 18.98
CA VAL A 112 -9.74 -2.12 19.00
C VAL A 112 -9.65 -1.52 20.40
N LEU A 113 -9.20 -0.27 20.48
CA LEU A 113 -9.05 0.44 21.75
C LEU A 113 -10.19 1.44 21.90
N ASP A 114 -11.12 1.13 22.81
CA ASP A 114 -12.26 1.98 23.12
C ASP A 114 -11.85 3.00 24.22
N GLY A 115 -12.36 4.23 24.12
CA GLY A 115 -12.17 5.29 25.12
C GLY A 115 -10.91 6.16 25.00
N LEU A 116 -9.96 5.81 24.12
CA LEU A 116 -8.73 6.61 23.94
C LEU A 116 -8.96 7.99 23.32
N LEU A 117 -10.12 8.19 22.70
CA LEU A 117 -10.47 9.41 21.97
C LEU A 117 -11.51 10.24 22.73
N ASP A 118 -11.92 9.82 23.93
CA ASP A 118 -13.09 10.38 24.62
C ASP A 118 -12.95 11.87 24.93
N ASP A 119 -11.73 12.34 25.17
CA ASP A 119 -11.39 13.74 25.45
C ASP A 119 -11.03 14.57 24.20
N TRP A 120 -11.08 13.98 23.00
CA TRP A 120 -10.76 14.70 21.76
C TRP A 120 -11.91 15.61 21.34
N PRO A 121 -11.67 16.92 21.15
CA PRO A 121 -12.66 17.80 20.53
C PRO A 121 -13.13 17.32 19.14
N ALA A 122 -12.29 16.54 18.45
CA ALA A 122 -12.61 15.98 17.13
C ALA A 122 -13.82 15.05 17.09
N ARG A 123 -14.30 14.55 18.24
CA ARG A 123 -15.52 13.73 18.32
C ARG A 123 -16.78 14.48 17.91
N GLU A 124 -16.77 15.79 18.05
CA GLU A 124 -17.91 16.66 17.72
C GLU A 124 -17.77 17.29 16.32
N TRP A 125 -16.82 16.82 15.50
CA TRP A 125 -16.62 17.34 14.16
C TRP A 125 -17.83 17.09 13.25
N THR A 126 -18.25 18.15 12.58
CA THR A 126 -19.20 18.10 11.47
C THR A 126 -18.53 18.67 10.21
N LEU A 127 -19.04 18.30 9.03
CA LEU A 127 -18.54 18.85 7.77
C LEU A 127 -18.65 20.39 7.76
N ASP A 128 -19.76 20.93 8.27
CA ASP A 128 -20.00 22.37 8.34
C ASP A 128 -19.01 23.08 9.27
N GLU A 129 -18.71 22.51 10.43
CA GLU A 129 -17.74 23.08 11.38
C GLU A 129 -16.32 23.06 10.80
N MET A 130 -15.94 21.97 10.13
CA MET A 130 -14.65 21.88 9.44
C MET A 130 -14.55 22.90 8.29
N ALA A 131 -15.62 23.07 7.50
CA ALA A 131 -15.70 24.06 6.43
C ALA A 131 -15.59 25.50 6.99
N ARG A 132 -16.22 25.78 8.13
CA ARG A 132 -16.15 27.09 8.78
C ARG A 132 -14.74 27.43 9.27
N ARG A 133 -13.98 26.44 9.75
CA ARG A 133 -12.62 26.66 10.32
C ARG A 133 -11.52 26.75 9.27
N CYS A 134 -11.65 25.99 8.18
CA CYS A 134 -10.57 25.86 7.19
C CYS A 134 -11.05 25.64 5.76
N GLY A 135 -12.28 26.03 5.41
CA GLY A 135 -12.86 25.80 4.09
C GLY A 135 -12.06 26.41 2.92
N ASP A 136 -11.44 27.56 3.14
CA ASP A 136 -10.60 28.24 2.12
C ASP A 136 -9.19 27.64 2.01
N ALA A 137 -8.79 26.77 2.94
CA ALA A 137 -7.47 26.17 2.93
C ALA A 137 -7.28 25.31 1.69
N GLN A 138 -6.17 25.51 0.97
CA GLN A 138 -5.84 24.72 -0.20
C GLN A 138 -5.31 23.36 0.24
N VAL A 139 -6.06 22.32 -0.07
CA VAL A 139 -5.74 20.93 0.26
C VAL A 139 -5.48 20.15 -1.01
N GLU A 140 -4.64 19.15 -0.89
CA GLU A 140 -4.40 18.20 -1.97
C GLU A 140 -5.18 16.91 -1.74
N VAL A 141 -5.83 16.42 -2.79
CA VAL A 141 -6.68 15.23 -2.78
C VAL A 141 -6.24 14.34 -3.93
N MET A 142 -6.25 13.02 -3.72
CA MET A 142 -6.08 12.07 -4.81
C MET A 142 -7.42 11.93 -5.55
N THR A 143 -7.47 12.23 -6.85
CA THR A 143 -8.69 12.19 -7.70
C THR A 143 -8.51 11.24 -8.90
N GLY A 144 -9.61 10.84 -9.56
CA GLY A 144 -9.54 10.03 -10.80
C GLY A 144 -9.01 8.61 -10.58
N ARG A 145 -9.09 8.08 -9.36
CA ARG A 145 -8.47 6.79 -8.98
C ARG A 145 -9.23 5.59 -9.49
N GLU A 146 -10.53 5.70 -9.72
CA GLU A 146 -11.32 4.56 -10.23
C GLU A 146 -10.96 4.22 -11.68
N ALA A 147 -10.53 5.23 -12.45
CA ALA A 147 -10.08 5.05 -13.82
C ALA A 147 -8.67 4.45 -13.94
N ASN A 148 -7.93 4.29 -12.83
CA ASN A 148 -6.57 3.77 -12.83
C ASN A 148 -6.36 2.68 -11.75
N PRO A 149 -6.31 1.39 -12.13
CA PRO A 149 -5.99 0.30 -11.21
C PRO A 149 -4.63 0.46 -10.51
N GLU A 150 -3.67 1.17 -11.14
CA GLU A 150 -2.34 1.43 -10.61
C GLU A 150 -2.22 2.75 -9.85
N HIS A 151 -3.34 3.39 -9.46
CA HIS A 151 -3.34 4.70 -8.81
C HIS A 151 -2.44 4.78 -7.56
N ALA A 152 -2.22 3.67 -6.85
CA ALA A 152 -1.35 3.61 -5.69
C ALA A 152 0.13 3.82 -6.06
N TRP A 153 0.57 3.22 -7.17
CA TRP A 153 1.93 3.35 -7.69
C TRP A 153 2.12 4.66 -8.47
N GLN A 154 1.13 5.02 -9.28
CA GLN A 154 1.14 6.24 -10.10
C GLN A 154 0.54 7.45 -9.37
N TYR A 155 0.72 7.53 -8.06
CA TYR A 155 0.05 8.51 -7.19
C TYR A 155 0.23 9.97 -7.66
N ASP A 156 1.39 10.33 -8.23
CA ASP A 156 1.66 11.68 -8.74
C ASP A 156 0.66 12.14 -9.81
N ARG A 157 0.12 11.21 -10.60
CA ARG A 157 -0.85 11.50 -11.66
C ARG A 157 -2.25 11.83 -11.13
N HIS A 158 -2.48 11.58 -9.84
CA HIS A 158 -3.80 11.71 -9.21
C HIS A 158 -3.89 12.90 -8.26
N ARG A 159 -2.84 13.72 -8.14
CA ARG A 159 -2.82 14.86 -7.21
C ARG A 159 -3.63 16.02 -7.77
N THR A 160 -4.65 16.46 -7.04
CA THR A 160 -5.44 17.66 -7.35
C THR A 160 -5.50 18.57 -6.13
N THR A 161 -5.21 19.85 -6.33
CA THR A 161 -5.38 20.88 -5.29
C THR A 161 -6.75 21.54 -5.42
N MET A 162 -7.45 21.71 -4.31
CA MET A 162 -8.75 22.38 -4.23
C MET A 162 -8.98 23.04 -2.87
N PRO A 163 -9.92 23.98 -2.72
CA PRO A 163 -10.40 24.44 -1.42
C PRO A 163 -10.94 23.28 -0.59
N PHE A 164 -10.63 23.24 0.70
CA PHE A 164 -11.11 22.18 1.59
C PHE A 164 -12.64 22.12 1.68
N GLY A 165 -13.31 23.28 1.61
CA GLY A 165 -14.77 23.35 1.56
C GLY A 165 -15.35 22.66 0.33
N ASP A 166 -14.65 22.66 -0.80
CA ASP A 166 -15.07 21.95 -2.00
C ASP A 166 -14.94 20.44 -1.82
N TYR A 167 -13.83 19.99 -1.23
CA TYR A 167 -13.65 18.58 -0.87
C TYR A 167 -14.72 18.10 0.12
N LEU A 168 -15.02 18.88 1.16
CA LEU A 168 -16.05 18.54 2.14
C LEU A 168 -17.45 18.41 1.50
N ARG A 169 -17.74 19.21 0.47
CA ARG A 169 -18.97 19.09 -0.31
C ARG A 169 -19.02 17.80 -1.13
N LEU A 170 -17.89 17.37 -1.71
CA LEU A 170 -17.78 16.07 -2.39
C LEU A 170 -18.04 14.91 -1.43
N VAL A 171 -17.44 14.95 -0.24
CA VAL A 171 -17.67 13.95 0.82
C VAL A 171 -19.11 13.96 1.30
N GLY A 172 -19.69 15.14 1.50
CA GLY A 172 -21.07 15.34 1.96
C GLY A 172 -22.14 14.87 0.99
N ALA A 173 -21.82 14.70 -0.31
CA ALA A 173 -22.74 14.13 -1.29
C ALA A 173 -23.07 12.66 -1.00
N GLY A 174 -22.28 11.97 -0.18
CA GLY A 174 -22.59 10.62 0.32
C GLY A 174 -22.40 9.48 -0.70
N SER A 175 -21.86 9.77 -1.89
CA SER A 175 -21.54 8.76 -2.88
C SER A 175 -20.37 7.89 -2.40
N ARG A 176 -20.60 6.58 -2.28
CA ARG A 176 -19.51 5.63 -2.03
C ARG A 176 -18.65 5.53 -3.29
N THR A 177 -17.42 6.05 -3.21
CA THR A 177 -16.46 6.05 -4.31
C THR A 177 -15.03 5.93 -3.79
N ASN A 178 -14.13 5.41 -4.63
CA ASN A 178 -12.70 5.48 -4.39
C ASN A 178 -12.03 6.62 -5.19
N ASP A 179 -12.82 7.39 -5.94
CA ASP A 179 -12.31 8.32 -6.94
C ASP A 179 -11.62 9.52 -6.31
N PHE A 180 -12.14 10.05 -5.19
CA PHE A 180 -11.50 11.12 -4.42
C PHE A 180 -11.20 10.68 -2.98
N TYR A 181 -9.96 10.88 -2.53
CA TYR A 181 -9.53 10.52 -1.17
C TYR A 181 -8.29 11.32 -0.74
N MET A 182 -8.27 11.80 0.50
CA MET A 182 -7.05 12.34 1.12
C MET A 182 -6.22 11.20 1.71
N VAL A 183 -4.94 11.15 1.34
CA VAL A 183 -3.95 10.20 1.85
C VAL A 183 -2.87 10.94 2.67
N PRO A 184 -2.15 10.24 3.57
CA PRO A 184 -1.08 10.87 4.37
C PRO A 184 -0.04 11.62 3.53
N ARG A 185 0.25 11.13 2.31
CA ARG A 185 1.22 11.73 1.38
C ARG A 185 0.82 13.12 0.84
N ASN A 186 -0.46 13.49 0.93
CA ASN A 186 -0.90 14.84 0.56
C ASN A 186 -0.32 15.90 1.53
N SER A 187 0.13 15.50 2.73
CA SER A 187 0.72 16.38 3.74
C SER A 187 -0.20 17.55 4.18
N ASN A 188 -1.51 17.39 4.04
CA ASN A 188 -2.49 18.41 4.44
C ASN A 188 -2.51 18.64 5.97
N TRP A 189 -2.25 17.60 6.76
CA TRP A 189 -2.38 17.60 8.22
C TRP A 189 -1.46 18.60 8.93
N PRO A 190 -0.12 18.57 8.75
CA PRO A 190 0.76 19.58 9.34
C PRO A 190 0.66 20.97 8.65
N GLY A 191 0.02 21.05 7.48
CA GLY A 191 -0.06 22.24 6.64
C GLY A 191 -1.44 22.91 6.66
N ALA A 192 -2.17 22.77 5.55
CA ALA A 192 -3.46 23.43 5.30
C ALA A 192 -4.52 23.19 6.39
N LEU A 193 -4.49 22.01 7.04
CA LEU A 193 -5.43 21.62 8.08
C LEU A 193 -4.91 21.83 9.50
N ARG A 194 -3.81 22.57 9.69
CA ARG A 194 -3.26 22.92 11.00
C ARG A 194 -4.30 23.42 12.02
N PRO A 195 -5.33 24.22 11.66
CA PRO A 195 -6.36 24.64 12.60
C PRO A 195 -7.13 23.49 13.26
N LEU A 196 -7.17 22.31 12.64
CA LEU A 196 -7.84 21.10 13.17
C LEU A 196 -6.92 20.23 14.03
N VAL A 197 -5.60 20.36 13.89
CA VAL A 197 -4.61 19.50 14.57
C VAL A 197 -4.75 19.54 16.09
N GLY A 198 -5.10 20.71 16.66
CA GLY A 198 -5.27 20.88 18.10
C GLY A 198 -6.44 20.09 18.73
N ASP A 199 -7.33 19.54 17.91
CA ASP A 199 -8.49 18.77 18.36
C ASP A 199 -8.19 17.27 18.53
N VAL A 200 -6.98 16.87 18.19
CA VAL A 200 -6.50 15.48 18.21
C VAL A 200 -5.25 15.41 19.09
N ARG A 201 -5.12 14.33 19.86
CA ARG A 201 -3.98 14.12 20.76
C ARG A 201 -3.43 12.72 20.59
N ALA A 202 -2.11 12.56 20.54
CA ALA A 202 -1.53 11.22 20.54
C ALA A 202 -1.93 10.47 21.84
N PRO A 203 -2.51 9.25 21.76
CA PRO A 203 -2.81 8.46 22.95
C PRO A 203 -1.55 8.21 23.77
N ALA A 204 -1.54 8.72 25.00
CA ALA A 204 -0.35 8.75 25.86
C ALA A 204 0.20 7.34 26.10
N GLY A 205 1.52 7.19 25.96
CA GLY A 205 2.21 5.92 26.16
C GLY A 205 1.99 4.88 25.06
N ILE A 206 1.11 5.12 24.07
CA ILE A 206 0.90 4.22 22.93
C ILE A 206 1.44 4.83 21.63
N ILE A 207 1.17 6.12 21.41
CA ILE A 207 1.66 6.86 20.23
C ILE A 207 2.57 7.98 20.72
N ASP A 208 3.79 8.01 20.22
CA ASP A 208 4.70 9.13 20.47
C ASP A 208 4.29 10.33 19.61
N ALA A 209 4.09 11.47 20.26
CA ALA A 209 3.65 12.71 19.62
C ALA A 209 4.76 13.44 18.85
N VAL A 210 5.89 12.78 18.55
CA VAL A 210 7.08 13.45 18.03
C VAL A 210 6.71 14.24 16.77
N ASP A 211 6.88 15.57 16.85
CA ASP A 211 6.79 16.46 15.70
C ASP A 211 7.67 15.90 14.58
N GLY A 212 7.13 15.85 13.36
CA GLY A 212 7.76 15.23 12.19
C GLY A 212 9.04 15.92 11.69
N THR A 213 9.92 16.39 12.56
CA THR A 213 11.19 17.04 12.21
C THR A 213 12.36 16.08 12.04
N GLU A 214 12.30 14.83 12.49
CA GLU A 214 13.41 13.88 12.29
C GLU A 214 12.93 12.45 12.05
N HIS A 215 12.41 12.17 10.84
CA HIS A 215 12.55 10.83 10.28
C HIS A 215 13.51 10.91 9.10
N GLY A 216 14.74 10.50 9.40
CA GLY A 216 15.80 10.32 8.44
C GLY A 216 15.32 9.53 7.23
N THR A 217 15.91 9.92 6.11
CA THR A 217 15.84 9.36 4.77
C THR A 217 15.92 7.82 4.79
N CYS A 218 14.79 7.14 5.03
CA CYS A 218 14.66 5.71 4.80
C CYS A 218 14.41 5.49 3.32
N CYS A 219 15.50 5.61 2.55
CA CYS A 219 15.73 5.24 1.15
C CYS A 219 16.76 6.23 0.55
N SER A 220 17.92 6.36 1.19
CA SER A 220 19.11 6.76 0.43
C SER A 220 19.51 5.58 -0.45
N ALA A 221 19.63 5.86 -1.76
CA ALA A 221 20.09 4.92 -2.76
C ALA A 221 21.39 4.24 -2.30
N ARG A 222 21.48 2.92 -2.51
CA ARG A 222 22.77 2.22 -2.39
C ARG A 222 23.74 2.84 -3.38
N PRO A 223 24.90 3.36 -2.97
CA PRO A 223 25.95 3.67 -3.92
C PRO A 223 26.54 2.35 -4.41
N GLY A 224 26.36 2.05 -5.70
CA GLY A 224 27.24 1.16 -6.44
C GLY A 224 28.49 1.93 -6.89
N PRO A 225 29.57 1.24 -7.27
CA PRO A 225 30.86 1.86 -7.62
C PRO A 225 30.75 2.89 -8.76
#